data_AF-A0A7J5EIF7-F1
#
_entry.id   AF-A0A7J5EIF7-F1
#
_cell.length_a   1.000
_cell.length_b   1.000
_cell.length_c   1.000
_cell.angle_alpha   90.00
_cell.angle_beta   90.00
_cell.angle_gamma   90.00
#
_symmetry.space_group_name_H-M   'P 1'
#
loop_
_entity.id
_entity.type
_entity.pdbx_description
1 polymer ?
#
loop_
_entity_poly.entity_id
_entity_poly.type
_entity_poly.pdbx_seq_one_letter_code
_entity_poly.pdbx_strand_id
1 'polypeptide(L)'
;TRAGLTDSKKFGAGADARSRRAALASMIRARATFVVLEVVEAEEIDARVDKGELNVLERERARAMINAAPPCKRIVADGARIFGSLREEFPALRAYDNGESRHASVAAASVVAKNERDRRFALIAERWRADFGEITGGGYINDATRAFLRAYRKKFGDLPPETRRSWDCRL
;
A
#
# COMPACT_ATOMS: atom_id res chain seq x y z
N THR A 1 22.34 3.25 8.48
CA THR A 1 22.97 3.42 7.16
C THR A 1 21.91 3.29 6.08
N ARG A 2 22.12 3.86 4.88
CA ARG A 2 21.16 3.86 3.76
C ARG A 2 20.96 2.45 3.16
N ALA A 3 21.97 1.59 3.32
CA ALA A 3 21.95 0.18 2.93
C ALA A 3 20.91 -0.61 3.75
N GLY A 4 20.03 -1.35 3.07
CA GLY A 4 18.95 -2.14 3.66
C GLY A 4 17.54 -1.51 3.53
N LEU A 5 17.44 -0.18 3.44
CA LEU A 5 16.16 0.53 3.27
C LEU A 5 15.76 0.63 1.79
N THR A 6 16.71 0.90 0.90
CA THR A 6 16.49 1.05 -0.55
C THR A 6 16.31 -0.27 -1.30
N ASP A 7 16.70 -1.38 -0.70
CA ASP A 7 16.53 -2.72 -1.26
C ASP A 7 15.19 -3.36 -0.88
N SER A 8 14.23 -2.59 -0.33
CA SER A 8 12.99 -3.18 0.17
C SER A 8 12.11 -3.83 -0.91
N LYS A 9 12.26 -3.37 -2.17
CA LYS A 9 11.68 -4.00 -3.36
C LYS A 9 12.22 -5.41 -3.61
N LYS A 10 13.47 -5.71 -3.21
CA LYS A 10 14.12 -7.02 -3.41
C LYS A 10 13.81 -8.04 -2.32
N PHE A 11 13.18 -7.64 -1.22
CA PHE A 11 12.85 -8.61 -0.16
C PHE A 11 11.85 -9.67 -0.64
N GLY A 12 11.06 -9.41 -1.69
CA GLY A 12 10.03 -10.33 -2.17
C GLY A 12 8.78 -10.32 -1.30
N ALA A 13 7.89 -11.32 -1.47
CA ALA A 13 6.62 -11.43 -0.75
C ALA A 13 6.59 -12.53 0.33
N GLY A 14 7.69 -13.27 0.50
CA GLY A 14 7.80 -14.39 1.45
C GLY A 14 7.77 -13.98 2.93
N ALA A 15 7.68 -14.96 3.82
CA ALA A 15 7.62 -14.74 5.27
C ALA A 15 8.84 -13.97 5.82
N ASP A 16 10.05 -14.29 5.33
CA ASP A 16 11.28 -13.57 5.69
C ASP A 16 11.24 -12.11 5.25
N ALA A 17 10.67 -11.85 4.08
CA ALA A 17 10.50 -10.51 3.53
C ALA A 17 9.59 -9.66 4.42
N ARG A 18 8.46 -10.24 4.84
CA ARG A 18 7.50 -9.61 5.75
C ARG A 18 8.14 -9.33 7.10
N SER A 19 8.86 -10.30 7.66
CA SER A 19 9.56 -10.15 8.95
C SER A 19 10.61 -9.06 8.91
N ARG A 20 11.43 -9.01 7.84
CA ARG A 20 12.41 -7.93 7.63
C ARG A 20 11.74 -6.57 7.46
N ARG A 21 10.64 -6.48 6.70
CA ARG A 21 9.85 -5.24 6.57
C ARG A 21 9.26 -4.80 7.91
N ALA A 22 8.77 -5.71 8.74
CA ALA A 22 8.23 -5.40 10.07
C ALA A 22 9.30 -4.85 11.02
N ALA A 23 10.50 -5.46 11.02
CA ALA A 23 11.64 -4.96 11.78
C ALA A 23 12.06 -3.55 11.31
N LEU A 24 12.16 -3.34 9.99
CA LEU A 24 12.47 -2.03 9.41
C LEU A 24 11.40 -0.98 9.73
N ALA A 25 10.11 -1.33 9.59
CA ALA A 25 9.00 -0.44 9.90
C ALA A 25 9.01 0.01 11.36
N SER A 26 9.31 -0.92 12.29
CA SER A 26 9.45 -0.60 13.72
C SER A 26 10.62 0.36 13.96
N MET A 27 11.76 0.10 13.32
CA MET A 27 12.93 0.97 13.39
C MET A 27 12.71 2.37 12.79
N ILE A 28 11.89 2.48 11.74
CA ILE A 28 11.52 3.76 11.13
C ILE A 28 10.62 4.54 12.09
N ARG A 29 9.57 3.92 12.61
CA ARG A 29 8.64 4.56 13.56
C ARG A 29 9.34 5.05 14.83
N ALA A 30 10.33 4.31 15.31
CA ALA A 30 11.11 4.71 16.49
C ALA A 30 12.07 5.89 16.25
N ARG A 31 12.46 6.16 14.99
CA ARG A 31 13.49 7.17 14.65
C ARG A 31 12.96 8.37 13.88
N ALA A 32 11.87 8.21 13.14
CA ALA A 32 11.26 9.30 12.40
C ALA A 32 10.53 10.24 13.38
N THR A 33 10.71 11.55 13.20
CA THR A 33 10.02 12.57 13.99
C THR A 33 8.50 12.51 13.83
N PHE A 34 8.04 12.08 12.65
CA PHE A 34 6.62 11.98 12.34
C PHE A 34 6.41 10.87 11.32
N VAL A 35 5.37 10.07 11.52
CA VAL A 35 4.90 9.04 10.59
C VAL A 35 3.38 9.09 10.58
N VAL A 36 2.81 9.26 9.40
CA VAL A 36 1.37 9.14 9.15
C VAL A 36 1.15 8.06 8.10
N LEU A 37 0.00 7.39 8.17
CA LEU A 37 -0.41 6.37 7.23
C LEU A 37 -1.93 6.48 7.02
N GLU A 38 -2.34 6.52 5.76
CA GLU A 38 -3.74 6.47 5.35
C GLU A 38 -4.05 5.08 4.77
N VAL A 39 -5.19 4.51 5.15
CA VAL A 39 -5.71 3.25 4.61
C VAL A 39 -7.03 3.57 3.92
N VAL A 40 -7.15 3.16 2.65
CA VAL A 40 -8.37 3.31 1.86
C VAL A 40 -8.97 1.93 1.63
N GLU A 41 -10.24 1.76 2.00
CA GLU A 41 -10.96 0.50 1.86
C GLU A 41 -11.36 0.20 0.42
N ALA A 42 -11.59 -1.08 0.11
CA ALA A 42 -11.93 -1.53 -1.25
C ALA A 42 -13.15 -0.80 -1.83
N GLU A 43 -14.19 -0.59 -1.02
CA GLU A 43 -15.43 0.10 -1.41
C GLU A 43 -15.18 1.54 -1.86
N GLU A 44 -14.38 2.31 -1.12
CA GLU A 44 -14.05 3.69 -1.51
C GLU A 44 -13.22 3.71 -2.79
N ILE A 45 -12.29 2.77 -2.95
CA ILE A 45 -11.49 2.66 -4.18
C ILE A 45 -12.40 2.35 -5.36
N ASP A 46 -13.33 1.39 -5.24
CA ASP A 46 -14.28 1.04 -6.30
C ASP A 46 -15.14 2.26 -6.68
N ALA A 47 -15.71 2.97 -5.69
CA ALA A 47 -16.53 4.16 -5.92
C ALA A 47 -15.77 5.29 -6.66
N ARG A 48 -14.45 5.35 -6.53
CA ARG A 48 -13.59 6.32 -7.24
C ARG A 48 -13.16 5.83 -8.61
N VAL A 49 -12.91 4.54 -8.77
CA VAL A 49 -12.58 3.95 -10.08
C VAL A 49 -13.77 4.05 -11.03
N ASP A 50 -15.00 3.84 -10.56
CA ASP A 50 -16.22 3.99 -11.35
C ASP A 50 -16.37 5.40 -11.97
N LYS A 51 -15.72 6.40 -11.37
CA LYS A 51 -15.68 7.80 -11.84
C LYS A 51 -14.40 8.16 -12.62
N GLY A 52 -13.45 7.23 -12.74
CA GLY A 52 -12.12 7.50 -13.31
C GLY A 52 -11.20 8.33 -12.41
N GLU A 53 -11.48 8.38 -11.11
CA GLU A 53 -10.88 9.32 -10.16
C GLU A 53 -9.81 8.70 -9.26
N LEU A 54 -9.25 7.53 -9.59
CA LEU A 54 -8.24 6.86 -8.76
C LEU A 54 -7.02 7.77 -8.47
N ASN A 55 -6.49 8.43 -9.50
CA ASN A 55 -5.37 9.36 -9.32
C ASN A 55 -5.78 10.62 -8.51
N VAL A 56 -7.07 11.00 -8.52
CA VAL A 56 -7.59 12.11 -7.72
C VAL A 56 -7.62 11.70 -6.25
N LEU A 57 -8.16 10.52 -5.95
CA LEU A 57 -8.15 9.92 -4.63
C LEU A 57 -6.71 9.81 -4.06
N GLU A 58 -5.76 9.33 -4.86
CA GLU A 58 -4.35 9.26 -4.42
C GLU A 58 -3.79 10.65 -4.06
N ARG A 59 -4.10 11.69 -4.84
CA ARG A 59 -3.70 13.07 -4.53
C ARG A 59 -4.37 13.61 -3.27
N GLU A 60 -5.64 13.34 -3.05
CA GLU A 60 -6.37 13.76 -1.85
C GLU A 60 -5.75 13.14 -0.59
N ARG A 61 -5.44 11.84 -0.62
CA ARG A 61 -4.78 11.15 0.49
C ARG A 61 -3.36 11.66 0.71
N ALA A 62 -2.61 11.91 -0.37
CA ALA A 62 -1.28 12.52 -0.26
C ALA A 62 -1.34 13.92 0.37
N ARG A 63 -2.30 14.76 -0.05
CA ARG A 63 -2.54 16.09 0.53
C ARG A 63 -2.85 16.01 2.02
N ALA A 64 -3.76 15.11 2.43
CA ALA A 64 -4.09 14.92 3.85
C ALA A 64 -2.85 14.55 4.67
N MET A 65 -2.02 13.62 4.18
CA MET A 65 -0.77 13.24 4.85
C MET A 65 0.25 14.37 4.92
N ILE A 66 0.38 15.19 3.86
CA ILE A 66 1.28 16.34 3.85
C ILE A 66 0.81 17.42 4.85
N ASN A 67 -0.50 17.70 4.90
CA ASN A 67 -1.07 18.69 5.82
C ASN A 67 -0.98 18.27 7.29
N ALA A 68 -1.04 16.96 7.58
CA ALA A 68 -0.84 16.44 8.93
C ALA A 68 0.62 16.48 9.39
N ALA A 69 1.58 16.59 8.47
CA ALA A 69 3.00 16.54 8.79
C ALA A 69 3.52 17.87 9.35
N PRO A 70 4.52 17.84 10.25
CA PRO A 70 5.23 19.05 10.67
C PRO A 70 5.85 19.81 9.48
N PRO A 71 6.06 21.13 9.59
CA PRO A 71 6.66 21.93 8.51
C PRO A 71 7.98 21.35 7.99
N CYS A 72 8.05 21.11 6.69
CA CYS A 72 9.21 20.50 6.02
C CYS A 72 9.80 21.44 4.97
N LYS A 73 11.14 21.55 4.93
CA LYS A 73 11.85 22.33 3.89
C LYS A 73 11.81 21.68 2.50
N ARG A 74 11.52 20.39 2.42
CA ARG A 74 11.47 19.60 1.18
C ARG A 74 10.50 18.43 1.36
N ILE A 75 9.64 18.23 0.37
CA ILE A 75 8.71 17.10 0.31
C ILE A 75 9.08 16.27 -0.92
N VAL A 76 9.17 14.95 -0.76
CA VAL A 76 9.54 14.03 -1.84
C VAL A 76 8.49 12.94 -1.97
N ALA A 77 7.95 12.75 -3.19
CA ALA A 77 6.93 11.74 -3.50
C ALA A 77 7.40 10.81 -4.63
N ASP A 78 6.94 9.55 -4.63
CA ASP A 78 7.13 8.59 -5.73
C ASP A 78 5.90 8.59 -6.63
N GLY A 79 6.05 8.84 -7.93
CA GLY A 79 4.96 8.96 -8.91
C GLY A 79 4.84 10.37 -9.48
N ALA A 80 5.72 10.73 -10.41
CA ALA A 80 5.81 12.07 -10.99
C ALA A 80 4.50 12.50 -11.67
N ARG A 81 3.87 11.58 -12.42
CA ARG A 81 2.61 11.83 -13.14
C ARG A 81 1.41 12.09 -12.21
N ILE A 82 1.35 11.43 -11.06
CA ILE A 82 0.20 11.51 -10.15
C ILE A 82 0.35 12.70 -9.21
N PHE A 83 1.54 12.89 -8.64
CA PHE A 83 1.78 13.87 -7.57
C PHE A 83 2.43 15.17 -8.05
N GLY A 84 2.84 15.27 -9.32
CA GLY A 84 3.49 16.46 -9.85
C GLY A 84 2.66 17.74 -9.71
N SER A 85 1.33 17.64 -9.91
CA SER A 85 0.42 18.79 -9.79
C SER A 85 0.27 19.30 -8.35
N LEU A 86 0.56 18.48 -7.33
CA LEU A 86 0.53 18.93 -5.94
C LEU A 86 1.58 20.01 -5.62
N ARG A 87 2.54 20.24 -6.52
CA ARG A 87 3.52 21.32 -6.37
C ARG A 87 2.89 22.72 -6.38
N GLU A 88 1.72 22.88 -7.02
CA GLU A 88 0.98 24.15 -7.03
C GLU A 88 0.52 24.54 -5.62
N GLU A 89 0.12 23.56 -4.81
CA GLU A 89 -0.31 23.72 -3.43
C GLU A 89 0.87 23.61 -2.44
N PHE A 90 1.85 22.78 -2.76
CA PHE A 90 3.04 22.54 -1.94
C PHE A 90 4.32 22.86 -2.73
N PRO A 91 4.78 24.12 -2.77
CA PRO A 91 5.93 24.53 -3.58
C PRO A 91 7.25 23.77 -3.30
N ALA A 92 7.39 23.22 -2.09
CA ALA A 92 8.54 22.41 -1.66
C ALA A 92 8.49 20.94 -2.14
N LEU A 93 7.39 20.51 -2.78
CA LEU A 93 7.21 19.14 -3.28
C LEU A 93 7.98 18.89 -4.57
N ARG A 94 8.66 17.75 -4.61
CA ARG A 94 9.29 17.19 -5.82
C ARG A 94 8.86 15.74 -5.95
N ALA A 95 8.14 15.42 -7.03
CA ALA A 95 7.73 14.07 -7.36
C ALA A 95 8.72 13.43 -8.35
N TYR A 96 9.06 12.17 -8.13
CA TYR A 96 10.00 11.41 -8.96
C TYR A 96 9.41 10.05 -9.28
N ASP A 97 9.71 9.50 -10.44
CA ASP A 97 9.47 8.07 -10.66
C ASP A 97 10.64 7.26 -10.09
N ASN A 98 10.32 6.14 -9.45
CA ASN A 98 11.27 5.31 -8.72
C ASN A 98 11.95 6.06 -7.56
N GLY A 99 11.19 6.91 -6.86
CA GLY A 99 11.69 7.69 -5.72
C GLY A 99 12.30 6.81 -4.61
N GLU A 100 11.79 5.59 -4.42
CA GLU A 100 12.29 4.63 -3.43
C GLU A 100 13.79 4.29 -3.60
N SER A 101 14.33 4.26 -4.83
CA SER A 101 15.76 3.94 -5.03
C SER A 101 16.68 5.15 -4.81
N ARG A 102 16.11 6.36 -4.79
CA ARG A 102 16.86 7.63 -4.77
C ARG A 102 16.81 8.32 -3.41
N HIS A 103 15.71 8.16 -2.67
CA HIS A 103 15.43 8.93 -1.47
C HIS A 103 15.08 8.01 -0.29
N ALA A 104 15.87 8.11 0.78
CA ALA A 104 15.65 7.31 1.99
C ALA A 104 14.30 7.60 2.65
N SER A 105 13.80 8.84 2.59
CA SER A 105 12.47 9.19 3.12
C SER A 105 11.34 8.45 2.38
N VAL A 106 11.43 8.37 1.05
CA VAL A 106 10.47 7.63 0.21
C VAL A 106 10.58 6.13 0.46
N ALA A 107 11.80 5.60 0.57
CA ALA A 107 12.00 4.19 0.92
C ALA A 107 11.43 3.84 2.31
N ALA A 108 11.61 4.72 3.30
CA ALA A 108 11.03 4.55 4.63
C ALA A 108 9.49 4.55 4.58
N ALA A 109 8.88 5.51 3.88
CA ALA A 109 7.43 5.57 3.69
C ALA A 109 6.90 4.29 3.00
N SER A 110 7.59 3.83 1.95
CA SER A 110 7.28 2.59 1.23
C SER A 110 7.31 1.36 2.14
N VAL A 111 8.32 1.24 3.02
CA VAL A 111 8.40 0.14 4.01
C VAL A 111 7.23 0.18 4.98
N VAL A 112 6.89 1.35 5.53
CA VAL A 112 5.77 1.51 6.47
C VAL A 112 4.44 1.13 5.80
N ALA A 113 4.20 1.61 4.58
CA ALA A 113 3.00 1.29 3.81
C ALA A 113 2.90 -0.21 3.47
N LYS A 114 3.99 -0.83 2.98
CA LYS A 114 4.02 -2.26 2.68
C LYS A 114 3.82 -3.12 3.94
N ASN A 115 4.41 -2.73 5.06
CA ASN A 115 4.22 -3.44 6.32
C ASN A 115 2.75 -3.42 6.78
N GLU A 116 2.06 -2.27 6.69
CA GLU A 116 0.65 -2.24 7.04
C GLU A 116 -0.19 -3.08 6.08
N ARG A 117 0.08 -3.00 4.77
CA ARG A 117 -0.61 -3.83 3.79
C ARG A 117 -0.46 -5.33 4.09
N ASP A 118 0.76 -5.77 4.41
CA ASP A 118 1.02 -7.17 4.77
C ASP A 118 0.26 -7.57 6.05
N ARG A 119 0.20 -6.68 7.05
CA ARG A 119 -0.57 -6.88 8.29
C ARG A 119 -2.07 -7.01 7.99
N ARG A 120 -2.64 -6.13 7.16
CA ARG A 120 -4.07 -6.19 6.79
C ARG A 120 -4.39 -7.47 6.03
N PHE A 121 -3.54 -7.90 5.09
CA PHE A 121 -3.72 -9.17 4.40
C PHE A 121 -3.69 -10.36 5.37
N ALA A 122 -2.79 -10.37 6.35
CA ALA A 122 -2.75 -11.42 7.37
C ALA A 122 -4.04 -11.49 8.19
N LEU A 123 -4.67 -10.34 8.50
CA LEU A 123 -5.97 -10.31 9.18
C LEU A 123 -7.10 -10.88 8.32
N ILE A 124 -7.08 -10.63 7.00
CA ILE A 124 -8.05 -11.23 6.06
C ILE A 124 -7.83 -12.74 5.98
N ALA A 125 -6.58 -13.17 5.84
CA ALA A 125 -6.23 -14.58 5.77
C ALA A 125 -6.66 -15.32 7.05
N GLU A 126 -6.46 -14.72 8.22
CA GLU A 126 -6.85 -15.30 9.50
C GLU A 126 -8.38 -15.37 9.65
N ARG A 127 -9.10 -14.30 9.28
CA ARG A 127 -10.57 -14.25 9.32
C ARG A 127 -11.22 -15.41 8.57
N TRP A 128 -10.67 -15.75 7.41
CA TRP A 128 -11.24 -16.74 6.49
C TRP A 128 -10.56 -18.11 6.59
N ARG A 129 -9.61 -18.27 7.52
CA ARG A 129 -8.79 -19.49 7.66
C ARG A 129 -9.62 -20.73 7.98
N ALA A 130 -10.63 -20.59 8.85
CA ALA A 130 -11.49 -21.71 9.23
C ALA A 130 -12.30 -22.25 8.05
N ASP A 131 -12.63 -21.41 7.07
CA ASP A 131 -13.46 -21.76 5.93
C ASP A 131 -12.68 -22.29 4.72
N PHE A 132 -11.46 -21.79 4.51
CA PHE A 132 -10.69 -22.04 3.28
C PHE A 132 -9.27 -22.54 3.51
N GLY A 133 -8.84 -22.71 4.76
CA GLY A 133 -7.47 -23.09 5.10
C GLY A 133 -6.49 -21.93 4.94
N GLU A 134 -5.22 -22.23 4.63
CA GLU A 134 -4.20 -21.21 4.45
C GLU A 134 -4.45 -20.38 3.19
N ILE A 135 -4.67 -19.07 3.36
CA ILE A 135 -4.87 -18.13 2.25
C ILE A 135 -3.54 -17.49 1.88
N THR A 136 -3.12 -17.69 0.63
CA THR A 136 -1.86 -17.17 0.08
C THR A 136 -2.11 -16.24 -1.11
N GLY A 137 -1.06 -15.76 -1.78
CA GLY A 137 -1.17 -14.87 -2.94
C GLY A 137 -1.10 -13.37 -2.63
N GLY A 138 -1.17 -12.98 -1.35
CA GLY A 138 -0.92 -11.62 -0.89
C GLY A 138 -1.90 -10.56 -1.42
N GLY A 139 -3.07 -10.98 -1.91
CA GLY A 139 -4.09 -10.11 -2.49
C GLY A 139 -3.80 -9.65 -3.92
N TYR A 140 -2.73 -10.14 -4.54
CA TYR A 140 -2.43 -9.88 -5.95
C TYR A 140 -3.20 -10.85 -6.86
N ILE A 141 -3.57 -10.41 -8.07
CA ILE A 141 -4.25 -11.25 -9.06
C ILE A 141 -3.28 -12.32 -9.62
N ASN A 142 -3.15 -13.41 -8.87
CA ASN A 142 -2.38 -14.62 -9.17
C ASN A 142 -3.23 -15.87 -8.90
N ASP A 143 -2.70 -17.06 -9.17
CA ASP A 143 -3.46 -18.31 -9.08
C ASP A 143 -3.95 -18.62 -7.66
N ALA A 144 -3.14 -18.31 -6.64
CA ALA A 144 -3.52 -18.51 -5.24
C ALA A 144 -4.70 -17.61 -4.84
N THR A 145 -4.63 -16.32 -5.16
CA THR A 145 -5.75 -15.39 -4.88
C THR A 145 -6.99 -15.78 -5.68
N ARG A 146 -6.86 -16.15 -6.97
CA ARG A 146 -7.99 -16.63 -7.79
C ARG A 146 -8.63 -17.89 -7.22
N ALA A 147 -7.84 -18.83 -6.71
CA ALA A 147 -8.35 -20.03 -6.06
C ALA A 147 -9.18 -19.70 -4.82
N PHE A 148 -8.69 -18.80 -3.96
CA PHE A 148 -9.44 -18.30 -2.80
C PHE A 148 -10.75 -17.61 -3.23
N LEU A 149 -10.69 -16.68 -4.18
CA LEU A 149 -11.88 -15.96 -4.64
C LEU A 149 -12.94 -16.90 -5.26
N ARG A 150 -12.52 -17.91 -6.04
CA ARG A 150 -13.43 -18.94 -6.57
C ARG A 150 -14.05 -19.79 -5.47
N ALA A 151 -13.26 -20.23 -4.49
CA ALA A 151 -13.75 -21.02 -3.37
C ALA A 151 -14.76 -20.22 -2.52
N TYR A 152 -14.45 -18.95 -2.26
CA TYR A 152 -15.32 -18.03 -1.54
C TYR A 152 -16.64 -17.84 -2.28
N ARG A 153 -16.61 -17.55 -3.58
CA ARG A 153 -17.82 -17.41 -4.41
C ARG A 153 -18.64 -18.69 -4.46
N LYS A 154 -18.00 -19.86 -4.51
CA LYS A 154 -18.70 -21.16 -4.46
C LYS A 154 -19.44 -21.37 -3.13
N LYS A 155 -18.86 -20.92 -2.01
CA LYS A 155 -19.42 -21.12 -0.66
C LYS A 155 -20.46 -20.08 -0.27
N PHE A 156 -20.20 -18.80 -0.55
CA PHE A 156 -21.01 -17.68 -0.08
C PHE A 156 -21.81 -16.97 -1.18
N GLY A 157 -21.63 -17.36 -2.45
CA GLY A 157 -22.37 -16.80 -3.59
C GLY A 157 -21.86 -15.44 -4.09
N ASP A 158 -20.90 -14.81 -3.41
CA ASP A 158 -20.34 -13.51 -3.77
C ASP A 158 -18.81 -13.47 -3.54
N LEU A 159 -18.15 -12.32 -3.73
CA LEU A 159 -16.74 -12.10 -3.40
C LEU A 159 -16.56 -11.72 -1.92
N PRO A 160 -15.37 -11.96 -1.33
CA PRO A 160 -15.03 -11.42 -0.02
C PRO A 160 -15.20 -9.89 0.00
N PRO A 161 -15.69 -9.30 1.10
CA PRO A 161 -15.92 -7.85 1.21
C PRO A 161 -14.63 -7.02 1.02
N GLU A 162 -13.46 -7.62 1.21
CA GLU A 162 -12.16 -6.97 1.02
C GLU A 162 -11.72 -6.91 -0.45
N THR A 163 -12.49 -7.50 -1.36
CA THR A 163 -12.17 -7.56 -2.79
C THR A 163 -12.63 -6.29 -3.49
N ARG A 164 -11.72 -5.64 -4.22
CA ARG A 164 -12.06 -4.55 -5.14
C ARG A 164 -12.79 -5.12 -6.34
N ARG A 165 -14.04 -4.70 -6.54
CA ARG A 165 -14.93 -5.21 -7.59
C ARG A 165 -14.72 -4.53 -8.94
N SER A 166 -14.16 -3.32 -8.94
CA SER A 166 -13.87 -2.57 -10.18
C SER A 166 -12.64 -3.08 -10.94
N TRP A 167 -11.83 -3.97 -10.33
CA TRP A 167 -10.73 -4.65 -11.02
C TRP A 167 -11.21 -5.94 -11.70
N ASP A 168 -10.72 -6.17 -12.92
CA ASP A 168 -10.98 -7.41 -13.64
C ASP A 168 -10.33 -8.59 -12.90
N CYS A 169 -11.16 -9.27 -12.12
CA CYS A 169 -10.81 -10.46 -11.37
C CYS A 169 -11.30 -11.73 -12.05
N ARG A 170 -11.53 -11.76 -13.38
CA ARG A 170 -12.06 -12.91 -14.16
C ARG A 170 -11.78 -14.26 -13.47
N LEU A 171 -12.82 -14.76 -12.79
CA LEU A 171 -12.78 -15.93 -11.88
C LEU A 171 -13.16 -17.23 -12.56
#